data_AF-A0A519UDU3-F1
#
_entry.id   AF-A0A519UDU3-F1
#
_cell.length_a   1.000
_cell.length_b   1.000
_cell.length_c   1.000
_cell.angle_alpha   90.00
_cell.angle_beta   90.00
_cell.angle_gamma   90.00
#
_symmetry.space_group_name_H-M   'P 1'
#
loop_
_entity.id
_entity.type
_entity.pdbx_description
1 polymer ?
#
loop_
_entity_poly.entity_id
_entity_poly.type
_entity_poly.pdbx_seq_one_letter_code
_entity_poly.pdbx_strand_id
1 'polypeptide(L)'
;MGISLRQWRVWWTVACAAARSQAKAYATPTSFSLATPDSPFLSYPLRPASYAATLGPTVVLVPHPDDEALGCGGLLALLRQAGQPVAAVLVSDGS
;
A
#
# COMPACT_ATOMS: atom_id res chain seq x y z
N MET A 1 -10.29 8.89 18.40
CA MET A 1 -9.26 9.95 18.22
C MET A 1 -8.85 9.89 16.75
N GLY A 2 -9.60 10.57 15.88
CA GLY A 2 -9.51 10.38 14.42
C GLY A 2 -8.47 11.28 13.77
N ILE A 3 -7.73 10.75 12.80
CA ILE A 3 -6.80 11.52 11.98
C ILE A 3 -7.63 12.44 11.07
N SER A 4 -7.42 13.75 11.16
CA SER A 4 -8.11 14.74 10.33
C SER A 4 -7.74 14.58 8.84
N LEU A 5 -8.68 14.81 7.91
CA LEU A 5 -8.44 14.86 6.45
C LEU A 5 -7.24 15.75 6.06
N ARG A 6 -6.95 16.80 6.85
CA ARG A 6 -5.76 17.66 6.63
C ARG A 6 -4.47 16.96 7.04
N GLN A 7 -4.47 16.22 8.15
CA GLN A 7 -3.34 15.41 8.58
C GLN A 7 -3.08 14.26 7.60
N TRP A 8 -4.15 13.66 7.07
CA TRP A 8 -4.08 12.63 6.04
C TRP A 8 -3.41 13.14 4.75
N ARG A 9 -3.78 14.34 4.26
CA ARG A 9 -3.16 14.97 3.09
C ARG A 9 -1.65 15.23 3.25
N VAL A 10 -1.22 15.63 4.45
CA VAL A 10 0.20 15.88 4.76
C VAL A 10 0.96 14.56 4.84
N TRP A 11 0.45 13.59 5.60
CA TRP A 11 1.04 12.25 5.72
C TRP A 11 1.17 11.58 4.35
N TRP A 12 0.14 11.68 3.53
CA TRP A 12 0.12 11.09 2.19
C TRP A 12 1.12 11.74 1.23
N THR A 13 1.32 13.06 1.33
CA THR A 13 2.35 13.76 0.53
C THR A 13 3.75 13.31 0.93
N VAL A 14 3.99 13.16 2.24
CA VAL A 14 5.26 12.65 2.80
C VAL A 14 5.47 11.17 2.41
N ALA A 15 4.45 10.33 2.52
CA ALA A 15 4.49 8.93 2.11
C ALA A 15 4.74 8.78 0.60
N CYS A 16 4.16 9.64 -0.24
CA CYS A 16 4.47 9.66 -1.67
C CYS A 16 5.90 10.10 -1.98
N ALA A 17 6.44 11.06 -1.22
CA ALA A 17 7.85 11.46 -1.35
C ALA A 17 8.79 10.34 -0.88
N ALA A 18 8.46 9.66 0.21
CA ALA A 18 9.19 8.51 0.72
C ALA A 18 9.13 7.32 -0.25
N ALA A 19 7.97 7.04 -0.86
CA ALA A 19 7.81 6.02 -1.89
C ALA A 19 8.73 6.29 -3.09
N ARG A 20 8.85 7.53 -3.56
CA ARG A 20 9.81 7.89 -4.64
C ARG A 20 11.27 7.65 -4.25
N SER A 21 11.63 7.83 -2.98
CA SER A 21 12.98 7.55 -2.46
C SER A 21 13.25 6.04 -2.35
N GLN A 22 12.26 5.26 -1.89
CA GLN A 22 12.38 3.82 -1.69
C GLN A 22 12.35 2.99 -2.98
N ALA A 23 11.84 3.54 -4.10
CA ALA A 23 11.92 2.91 -5.42
C ALA A 23 13.38 2.58 -5.84
N LYS A 24 14.36 3.33 -5.31
CA LYS A 24 15.78 3.11 -5.57
C LYS A 24 16.43 2.07 -4.63
N ALA A 25 15.70 1.59 -3.62
CA ALA A 25 16.25 0.82 -2.50
C ALA A 25 15.42 -0.41 -2.13
N TYR A 26 14.74 -1.06 -3.08
CA TYR A 26 14.27 -2.44 -2.87
C TYR A 26 15.47 -3.40 -2.87
N ALA A 27 16.29 -3.32 -1.83
CA ALA A 27 17.16 -4.40 -1.44
C ALA A 27 16.27 -5.52 -0.91
N THR A 28 16.43 -6.72 -1.48
CA THR A 28 15.75 -7.94 -1.08
C THR A 28 15.85 -8.11 0.44
N PRO A 29 14.76 -8.09 1.21
CA PRO A 29 14.86 -8.38 2.63
C PRO A 29 15.27 -9.84 2.80
N THR A 30 16.48 -10.09 3.28
CA THR A 30 16.92 -11.41 3.72
C THR A 30 16.12 -11.78 4.97
N SER A 31 15.17 -12.70 4.74
CA SER A 31 14.40 -13.53 5.67
C SER A 31 13.52 -12.84 6.73
N PHE A 32 12.29 -12.50 6.35
CA PHE A 32 11.15 -12.55 7.26
C PHE A 32 10.50 -13.94 7.10
N SER A 33 10.57 -14.79 8.14
CA SER A 33 10.02 -16.16 8.09
C SER A 33 8.49 -16.11 8.20
N LEU A 34 7.82 -16.01 7.04
CA LEU A 34 6.35 -15.91 6.92
C LEU A 34 5.62 -17.23 6.71
N ALA A 35 6.33 -18.32 6.47
CA ALA A 35 5.71 -19.53 5.95
C ALA A 35 5.55 -20.59 7.04
N THR A 36 4.38 -20.60 7.70
CA THR A 36 3.77 -21.90 7.94
C THR A 36 3.48 -22.52 6.56
N PRO A 37 3.87 -23.78 6.30
CA PRO A 37 3.70 -24.40 4.98
C PRO A 37 2.25 -24.43 4.49
N ASP A 38 1.27 -24.29 5.40
CA ASP A 38 -0.16 -24.27 5.11
C ASP A 38 -0.78 -22.87 5.00
N SER A 39 0.03 -21.83 4.89
CA SER A 39 -0.47 -20.45 4.76
C SER A 39 -1.27 -20.30 3.46
N PRO A 40 -2.56 -19.88 3.52
CA PRO A 40 -3.37 -19.70 2.32
C PRO A 40 -2.79 -18.63 1.39
N PHE A 41 -1.96 -17.73 1.92
CA PHE A 41 -1.30 -16.68 1.14
C PHE A 41 -0.36 -17.21 0.06
N LEU A 42 0.22 -18.41 0.25
CA LEU A 42 1.11 -19.03 -0.74
C LEU A 42 0.36 -19.55 -1.98
N SER A 43 -0.96 -19.74 -1.87
CA SER A 43 -1.80 -20.21 -2.98
C SER A 43 -2.26 -19.09 -3.92
N TYR A 44 -2.15 -17.83 -3.50
CA TYR A 44 -2.60 -16.70 -4.30
C TYR A 44 -1.60 -16.37 -5.43
N PRO A 45 -2.10 -15.90 -6.59
CA PRO A 45 -1.23 -15.56 -7.71
C PRO A 45 -0.33 -14.38 -7.34
N LEU A 46 0.99 -14.62 -7.37
CA LEU A 46 1.99 -13.57 -7.21
C LEU A 46 2.19 -12.81 -8.52
N ARG A 47 2.18 -11.49 -8.44
CA ARG A 47 2.51 -10.59 -9.55
C ARG A 47 3.78 -9.81 -9.21
N PRO A 48 4.65 -9.54 -10.20
CA PRO A 48 5.81 -8.69 -9.97
C PRO A 48 5.38 -7.26 -9.62
N ALA A 49 6.22 -6.53 -8.90
CA ALA A 49 5.92 -5.14 -8.49
C ALA A 49 5.59 -4.22 -9.68
N SER A 50 6.18 -4.46 -10.85
CA SER A 50 5.92 -3.72 -12.09
C SER A 50 4.46 -3.83 -12.56
N TYR A 51 3.73 -4.85 -12.13
CA TYR A 51 2.31 -5.03 -12.46
C TYR A 51 1.44 -3.87 -11.94
N ALA A 52 1.85 -3.18 -10.88
CA ALA A 52 1.13 -2.01 -10.38
C ALA A 52 0.95 -0.93 -11.47
N ALA A 53 1.93 -0.76 -12.35
CA ALA A 53 1.86 0.23 -13.44
C ALA A 53 0.77 -0.08 -14.47
N THR A 54 0.31 -1.33 -14.57
CA THR A 54 -0.71 -1.76 -15.54
C THR A 54 -2.14 -1.65 -14.99
N LEU A 55 -2.32 -1.38 -13.70
CA LEU A 55 -3.65 -1.29 -13.08
C LEU A 55 -4.40 -0.01 -13.43
N GLY A 56 -3.70 1.06 -13.80
CA GLY A 56 -4.31 2.35 -14.10
C GLY A 56 -4.78 3.10 -12.83
N PRO A 57 -5.67 4.10 -12.98
CA PRO A 57 -6.31 4.78 -11.87
C PRO A 57 -7.01 3.79 -10.92
N THR A 58 -6.64 3.81 -9.65
CA THR A 58 -7.06 2.80 -8.67
C THR A 58 -7.77 3.43 -7.47
N VAL A 59 -8.82 2.79 -6.96
CA VAL A 59 -9.43 3.14 -5.68
C VAL A 59 -9.34 1.94 -4.75
N VAL A 60 -8.87 2.16 -3.53
CA VAL A 60 -8.87 1.16 -2.46
C VAL A 60 -9.96 1.49 -1.46
N LEU A 61 -10.87 0.55 -1.22
CA LEU A 61 -11.85 0.65 -0.14
C LEU A 61 -11.26 -0.01 1.09
N VAL A 62 -11.26 0.71 2.22
CA VAL A 62 -10.79 0.17 3.49
C VAL A 62 -11.83 0.35 4.59
N PRO A 63 -12.06 -0.69 5.42
CA PRO A 63 -13.05 -0.62 6.48
C PRO A 63 -12.76 0.51 7.47
N HIS A 64 -11.54 0.54 8.02
CA HIS A 64 -11.13 1.47 9.06
C HIS A 64 -9.86 2.24 8.66
N PRO A 65 -9.53 3.34 9.38
CA PRO A 65 -8.21 3.94 9.28
C PRO A 65 -7.11 2.92 9.55
N ASP A 66 -6.00 3.03 8.81
CA ASP A 66 -4.78 2.22 8.91
C ASP A 66 -4.83 0.85 8.21
N ASP A 67 -6.02 0.34 7.87
CA ASP A 67 -6.18 -0.90 7.10
C ASP A 67 -5.51 -0.79 5.71
N GLU A 68 -5.45 0.40 5.11
CA GLU A 68 -4.81 0.61 3.81
C GLU A 68 -3.30 0.44 3.90
N ALA A 69 -2.70 0.93 4.98
CA ALA A 69 -1.27 0.85 5.19
C ALA A 69 -0.85 -0.59 5.48
N LEU A 70 -1.60 -1.30 6.33
CA LEU A 70 -1.33 -2.68 6.72
C LEU A 70 -1.63 -3.68 5.60
N GLY A 71 -2.75 -3.51 4.89
CA GLY A 71 -3.20 -4.47 3.87
C GLY A 71 -2.55 -4.25 2.51
N CYS A 72 -2.36 -3.00 2.08
CA CYS A 72 -1.97 -2.70 0.71
C CYS A 72 -0.97 -1.53 0.56
N GLY A 73 -0.32 -1.09 1.64
CA GLY A 73 0.57 0.07 1.62
C GLY A 73 1.70 -0.04 0.59
N GLY A 74 2.25 -1.25 0.40
CA GLY A 74 3.23 -1.54 -0.65
C GLY A 74 2.69 -1.33 -2.06
N LEU A 75 1.47 -1.79 -2.35
CA LEU A 75 0.82 -1.58 -3.66
C LEU A 75 0.53 -0.11 -3.91
N LEU A 76 0.03 0.62 -2.91
CA LEU A 76 -0.22 2.05 -2.98
C LEU A 76 1.06 2.84 -3.30
N ALA A 77 2.18 2.47 -2.66
CA ALA A 77 3.48 3.06 -2.95
C ALA A 77 3.92 2.80 -4.40
N LEU A 78 3.78 1.55 -4.87
CA LEU A 78 4.14 1.17 -6.25
C LEU A 78 3.27 1.91 -7.29
N LEU A 79 1.96 2.02 -7.07
CA LEU A 79 1.06 2.80 -7.93
C LEU A 79 1.51 4.27 -8.03
N ARG A 80 1.88 4.88 -6.90
CA ARG A 80 2.38 6.26 -6.88
C ARG A 80 3.74 6.44 -7.54
N GLN A 81 4.65 5.49 -7.38
CA GLN A 81 5.93 5.48 -8.08
C GLN A 81 5.73 5.38 -9.60
N ALA A 82 4.76 4.58 -10.04
CA ALA A 82 4.38 4.45 -11.45
C ALA A 82 3.59 5.64 -12.01
N GLY A 83 3.34 6.69 -11.20
CA GLY A 83 2.56 7.85 -11.61
C GLY A 83 1.06 7.58 -11.75
N GLN A 84 0.55 6.45 -11.24
CA GLN A 84 -0.86 6.11 -11.31
C GLN A 84 -1.67 6.91 -10.29
N PRO A 85 -2.81 7.50 -10.69
CA PRO A 85 -3.76 8.08 -9.73
C PRO A 85 -4.24 6.98 -8.79
N VAL A 86 -4.16 7.21 -7.48
CA VAL A 86 -4.77 6.31 -6.51
C VAL A 86 -5.39 7.06 -5.35
N ALA A 87 -6.54 6.58 -4.86
CA ALA A 87 -7.22 7.08 -3.67
C ALA A 87 -7.59 5.92 -2.74
N ALA A 88 -7.66 6.20 -1.45
CA ALA A 88 -8.28 5.30 -0.48
C ALA A 88 -9.57 5.93 0.04
N VAL A 89 -10.60 5.11 0.22
CA VAL A 89 -11.89 5.50 0.79
C VAL A 89 -12.09 4.71 2.08
N LEU A 90 -12.24 5.45 3.17
CA LEU A 90 -12.53 4.93 4.50
C LEU A 90 -14.04 4.72 4.60
N VAL A 91 -14.46 3.50 4.90
CA VAL A 91 -15.89 3.15 5.00
C VAL A 91 -16.46 3.52 6.36
N SER A 92 -15.70 3.31 7.44
CA SER A 92 -16.03 3.77 8.79
C SER A 92 -14.81 4.40 9.47
N ASP A 93 -15.06 5.03 10.62
CA ASP A 93 -14.03 5.67 11.44
C ASP A 93 -13.42 4.74 12.50
N GLY A 94 -13.84 3.47 12.53
CA GLY A 94 -13.34 2.47 13.48
C GLY A 94 -13.97 2.51 14.87
N SER A 95 -15.15 3.13 15.03
CA SER A 95 -15.93 3.08 16.27
C SER A 95 -16.84 1.86 16.39
#